data_AF-A0A1Z5H9P0-F1
#
_entry.id   AF-A0A1Z5H9P0-F1
#
_cell.length_a   1.000
_cell.length_b   1.000
_cell.length_c   1.000
_cell.angle_alpha   90.00
_cell.angle_beta   90.00
_cell.angle_gamma   90.00
#
_symmetry.space_group_name_H-M   'P 1'
#
loop_
_entity.id
_entity.type
_entity.pdbx_description
1 polymer ?
#
loop_
_entity_poly.entity_id
_entity_poly.type
_entity_poly.pdbx_seq_one_letter_code
_entity_poly.pdbx_strand_id
1 'polypeptide(L)'
;MDLNYLQNTLKTNLEQYHQKENIRYRNIGISSKNLHDLDDVTQTLRGLLPNYELWQYSGIQNAPEARTNKKNLEKQILAVQKEGIIIHQPEQWTSYWSLADKSAFWSTLAMWHDNIKIVLVFTASNEFQQINHNYFKPQPLDGLFIQIWRPTRAE
;
A
#
# COMPACT_ATOMS: atom_id res chain seq x y z
N MET A 1 10.76 -2.76 -16.90
CA MET A 1 11.62 -2.11 -15.88
C MET A 1 12.86 -2.96 -15.65
N ASP A 2 14.02 -2.42 -15.25
CA ASP A 2 15.13 -3.27 -14.78
C ASP A 2 14.76 -3.87 -13.41
N LEU A 3 14.51 -5.18 -13.39
CA LEU A 3 14.01 -5.88 -12.20
C LEU A 3 15.03 -5.93 -11.05
N ASN A 4 16.33 -6.01 -11.36
CA ASN A 4 17.37 -6.01 -10.33
C ASN A 4 17.47 -4.64 -9.68
N TYR A 5 17.41 -3.58 -10.49
CA TYR A 5 17.39 -2.21 -9.97
C TYR A 5 16.13 -1.93 -9.15
N LEU A 6 14.95 -2.35 -9.63
CA LEU A 6 13.69 -2.28 -8.89
C LEU A 6 13.80 -2.98 -7.53
N GLN A 7 14.26 -4.23 -7.52
CA GLN A 7 14.40 -5.02 -6.30
C GLN A 7 15.31 -4.35 -5.27
N ASN A 8 16.49 -3.87 -5.69
CA ASN A 8 17.43 -3.19 -4.80
C ASN A 8 16.85 -1.87 -4.25
N THR A 9 16.16 -1.12 -5.11
CA THR A 9 15.52 0.15 -4.72
C THR A 9 14.39 -0.09 -3.72
N LEU A 10 13.50 -1.04 -3.99
CA LEU A 10 12.40 -1.39 -3.09
C LEU A 10 12.91 -1.94 -1.77
N LYS A 11 13.92 -2.82 -1.79
CA LYS A 11 14.54 -3.35 -0.58
C LYS A 11 15.06 -2.22 0.31
N THR A 12 15.85 -1.31 -0.25
CA THR A 12 16.42 -0.16 0.48
C THR A 12 15.33 0.70 1.12
N ASN A 13 14.27 1.00 0.36
CA ASN A 13 13.15 1.81 0.86
C ASN A 13 12.33 1.09 1.94
N LEU A 14 12.11 -0.23 1.81
CA LEU A 14 11.41 -1.04 2.81
C LEU A 14 12.19 -1.11 4.11
N GLU A 15 13.50 -1.35 4.04
CA GLU A 15 14.38 -1.38 5.21
C GLU A 15 14.36 -0.02 5.94
N GLN A 16 14.40 1.07 5.18
CA GLN A 16 14.45 2.42 5.73
C GLN A 16 13.13 2.91 6.31
N TYR A 17 11.99 2.60 5.69
CA TYR A 17 10.70 3.25 6.00
C TYR A 17 9.60 2.31 6.50
N HIS A 18 9.77 1.00 6.38
CA HIS A 18 8.71 0.03 6.66
C HIS A 18 9.11 -1.02 7.70
N GLN A 19 10.33 -1.55 7.63
CA GLN A 19 10.74 -2.70 8.44
C GLN A 19 11.44 -2.33 9.76
N LYS A 20 12.10 -1.17 9.83
CA LYS A 20 12.86 -0.74 11.01
C LYS A 20 11.97 -0.63 12.26
N GLU A 21 12.44 -1.19 13.38
CA GLU A 21 11.69 -1.35 14.63
C GLU A 21 11.29 -0.06 15.36
N ASN A 22 11.90 1.08 15.02
CA ASN A 22 11.62 2.37 15.68
C ASN A 22 10.70 3.29 14.86
N ILE A 23 10.13 2.79 13.75
CA ILE A 23 9.22 3.59 12.93
C ILE A 23 7.81 3.46 13.49
N ARG A 24 7.18 4.57 13.83
CA ARG A 24 5.81 4.55 14.35
C ARG A 24 4.76 4.42 13.25
N TYR A 25 4.98 5.10 12.12
CA TYR A 25 4.07 5.15 10.98
C TYR A 25 4.68 4.38 9.79
N ARG A 26 4.47 3.07 9.75
CA ARG A 26 5.15 2.15 8.80
C ARG A 26 4.38 1.89 7.51
N ASN A 27 3.10 2.23 7.46
CA ASN A 27 2.28 1.90 6.30
C ASN A 27 2.71 2.74 5.10
N ILE A 28 3.12 2.10 4.01
CA ILE A 28 3.60 2.78 2.82
C ILE A 28 2.74 2.46 1.61
N GLY A 29 2.76 3.35 0.63
CA GLY A 29 2.17 3.16 -0.68
C GLY A 29 3.22 3.15 -1.78
N ILE A 30 2.97 2.45 -2.87
CA ILE A 30 3.76 2.48 -4.09
C ILE A 30 2.78 2.65 -5.25
N SER A 31 3.06 3.62 -6.12
CA SER A 31 2.17 3.93 -7.23
C SER A 31 2.90 4.06 -8.55
N SER A 32 2.25 3.65 -9.63
CA SER A 32 2.67 3.89 -11.01
C SER A 32 1.49 4.32 -11.86
N LYS A 33 1.76 4.99 -12.98
CA LYS A 33 0.78 5.23 -14.05
C LYS A 33 0.64 4.01 -14.98
N ASN A 34 1.61 3.11 -14.96
CA ASN A 34 1.63 1.91 -15.79
C ASN A 34 1.24 0.69 -14.94
N LEU A 35 0.19 -0.02 -15.35
CA LEU A 35 -0.29 -1.21 -14.65
C LEU A 35 0.74 -2.34 -14.63
N HIS A 36 1.51 -2.49 -15.71
CA HIS A 36 2.55 -3.51 -15.77
C HIS A 36 3.64 -3.29 -14.70
N ASP A 37 3.99 -2.03 -14.43
CA ASP A 37 4.93 -1.69 -13.36
C ASP A 37 4.36 -2.06 -11.98
N LEU A 38 3.03 -1.97 -11.78
CA LEU A 38 2.40 -2.38 -10.52
C LEU A 38 2.50 -3.89 -10.31
N ASP A 39 2.37 -4.68 -11.37
CA ASP A 39 2.55 -6.13 -11.31
C ASP A 39 3.99 -6.49 -10.98
N ASP A 40 4.97 -5.87 -11.67
CA ASP A 40 6.40 -6.05 -11.40
C ASP A 40 6.76 -5.67 -9.95
N VAL A 41 6.24 -4.53 -9.46
CA VAL A 41 6.37 -4.10 -8.07
C VAL A 41 5.77 -5.15 -7.13
N THR A 42 4.56 -5.62 -7.40
CA THR A 42 3.86 -6.57 -6.52
C THR A 42 4.63 -7.88 -6.42
N GLN A 43 5.10 -8.44 -7.54
CA GLN A 43 5.91 -9.66 -7.53
C GLN A 43 7.24 -9.46 -6.80
N THR A 44 7.89 -8.32 -7.01
CA THR A 44 9.13 -7.98 -6.31
C THR A 44 8.91 -7.88 -4.80
N LEU A 45 7.82 -7.24 -4.37
CA LEU A 45 7.44 -7.14 -2.96
C LEU A 45 7.16 -8.51 -2.35
N ARG A 46 6.52 -9.44 -3.07
CA ARG A 46 6.31 -10.82 -2.59
C ARG A 46 7.64 -11.53 -2.31
N GLY A 47 8.66 -11.30 -3.14
CA GLY A 47 10.00 -11.84 -2.94
C GLY A 47 10.72 -11.22 -1.74
N LEU A 48 10.55 -9.91 -1.53
CA LEU A 48 11.17 -9.16 -0.42
C LEU A 48 10.45 -9.32 0.92
N LEU A 49 9.16 -9.63 0.91
CA LEU A 49 8.27 -9.74 2.07
C LEU A 49 7.54 -11.10 2.06
N PRO A 50 8.26 -12.23 2.13
CA PRO A 50 7.68 -13.56 1.96
C PRO A 50 6.64 -13.95 3.02
N ASN A 51 6.67 -13.30 4.19
CA ASN A 51 5.76 -13.55 5.30
C ASN A 51 4.51 -12.66 5.29
N TYR A 52 4.37 -11.78 4.29
CA TYR A 52 3.20 -10.91 4.15
C TYR A 52 2.07 -11.62 3.42
N GLU A 53 0.85 -11.30 3.82
CA GLU A 53 -0.32 -11.70 3.04
C GLU A 53 -0.44 -10.84 1.78
N LEU A 54 -0.86 -11.43 0.66
CA LEU A 54 -1.12 -10.68 -0.57
C LEU A 54 -2.61 -10.67 -0.87
N TRP A 55 -3.18 -9.47 -0.93
CA TRP A 55 -4.53 -9.26 -1.45
C TRP A 55 -4.44 -8.64 -2.83
N GLN A 56 -4.64 -9.47 -3.86
CA GLN A 56 -4.58 -9.04 -5.26
C GLN A 56 -5.96 -9.07 -5.93
N TYR A 57 -6.81 -10.02 -5.57
CA TYR A 57 -8.12 -10.21 -6.17
C TYR A 57 -9.17 -10.35 -5.07
N SER A 58 -10.28 -9.63 -5.20
CA SER A 58 -11.40 -9.72 -4.27
C SER A 58 -11.93 -11.16 -4.12
N GLY A 59 -12.20 -11.59 -2.89
CA GLY A 59 -12.74 -12.92 -2.57
C GLY A 59 -11.76 -14.08 -2.70
N ILE A 60 -10.47 -13.80 -2.99
CA ILE A 60 -9.41 -14.81 -3.15
C ILE A 60 -8.41 -14.71 -1.99
N GLN A 61 -7.94 -15.85 -1.47
CA GLN A 61 -6.85 -15.90 -0.47
C GLN A 61 -7.06 -14.95 0.72
N ASN A 62 -8.26 -15.01 1.31
CA ASN A 62 -8.74 -14.17 2.43
C ASN A 62 -8.95 -12.69 2.12
N ALA A 63 -8.70 -12.25 0.88
CA ALA A 63 -9.02 -10.89 0.50
C ALA A 63 -10.55 -10.66 0.55
N PRO A 64 -10.99 -9.46 0.99
CA PRO A 64 -12.40 -9.11 1.07
C PRO A 64 -13.14 -9.27 -0.26
N GLU A 65 -14.46 -9.47 -0.17
CA GLU A 65 -15.37 -9.34 -1.30
C GLU A 65 -15.36 -7.92 -1.88
N ALA A 66 -15.55 -7.78 -3.19
CA ALA A 66 -15.46 -6.49 -3.89
C ALA A 66 -16.39 -5.41 -3.31
N ARG A 67 -17.58 -5.80 -2.85
CA ARG A 67 -18.56 -4.91 -2.21
C ARG A 67 -18.42 -4.90 -0.69
N THR A 68 -17.22 -4.61 -0.20
CA THR A 68 -17.00 -4.37 1.23
C THR A 68 -17.18 -2.89 1.57
N ASN A 69 -17.55 -2.58 2.81
CA ASN A 69 -17.58 -1.19 3.29
C ASN A 69 -16.29 -0.88 4.07
N LYS A 70 -16.05 0.41 4.34
CA LYS A 70 -14.84 0.88 5.04
C LYS A 70 -14.54 0.11 6.32
N LYS A 71 -15.51 0.03 7.23
CA LYS A 71 -15.35 -0.62 8.54
C LYS A 71 -15.01 -2.10 8.40
N ASN A 72 -15.63 -2.78 7.44
CA ASN A 72 -15.38 -4.19 7.17
C ASN A 72 -13.98 -4.40 6.59
N LEU A 73 -13.54 -3.53 5.66
CA LEU A 73 -12.18 -3.61 5.12
C LEU A 73 -11.13 -3.39 6.22
N GLU A 74 -11.29 -2.34 7.04
CA GLU A 74 -10.41 -2.05 8.17
C GLU A 74 -10.36 -3.23 9.16
N LYS A 75 -11.51 -3.79 9.51
CA LYS A 75 -11.59 -4.96 10.41
C LYS A 75 -10.87 -6.18 9.83
N GLN A 76 -11.02 -6.44 8.54
CA GLN A 76 -10.36 -7.57 7.89
C GLN A 76 -8.85 -7.37 7.83
N ILE A 77 -8.37 -6.15 7.56
CA ILE A 77 -6.95 -5.84 7.59
C ILE A 77 -6.39 -6.10 9.00
N LEU A 78 -7.05 -5.63 10.05
CA LEU A 78 -6.63 -5.86 11.43
C LEU A 78 -6.73 -7.31 11.89
N ALA A 79 -7.47 -8.16 11.18
CA ALA A 79 -7.61 -9.58 11.49
C ALA A 79 -6.51 -10.45 10.84
N VAL A 80 -5.68 -9.88 9.97
CA VAL A 80 -4.55 -10.58 9.32
C VAL A 80 -3.57 -11.05 10.39
N GLN A 81 -3.28 -12.35 10.40
CA GLN A 81 -2.36 -12.98 11.37
C GLN A 81 -0.91 -13.09 10.84
N LYS A 82 -0.63 -12.49 9.68
CA LYS A 82 0.70 -12.43 9.06
C LYS A 82 1.51 -11.25 9.58
N GLU A 83 2.81 -11.21 9.25
CA GLU A 83 3.69 -10.10 9.66
C GLU A 83 3.24 -8.74 9.10
N GLY A 84 2.51 -8.78 7.99
CA GLY A 84 1.93 -7.63 7.33
C GLY A 84 1.12 -8.05 6.11
N ILE A 85 0.70 -7.07 5.34
CA ILE A 85 -0.13 -7.26 4.16
C ILE A 85 0.33 -6.36 3.01
N ILE A 86 0.35 -6.93 1.81
CA ILE A 86 0.47 -6.24 0.54
C ILE A 86 -0.93 -6.17 -0.08
N ILE A 87 -1.45 -4.97 -0.30
CA ILE A 87 -2.76 -4.76 -0.94
C ILE A 87 -2.51 -4.20 -2.34
N HIS A 88 -2.73 -5.02 -3.35
CA HIS A 88 -2.64 -4.62 -4.75
C HIS A 88 -4.00 -4.11 -5.23
N GLN A 89 -3.96 -2.96 -5.90
CA GLN A 89 -5.11 -2.23 -6.45
C GLN A 89 -6.29 -2.14 -5.47
N PRO A 90 -6.12 -1.43 -4.32
CA PRO A 90 -7.19 -1.23 -3.35
C PRO A 90 -8.45 -0.56 -3.92
N GLU A 91 -8.35 0.07 -5.09
CA GLU A 91 -9.46 0.64 -5.87
C GLU A 91 -10.57 -0.39 -6.13
N GLN A 92 -10.26 -1.68 -6.21
CA GLN A 92 -11.26 -2.73 -6.42
C GLN A 92 -12.30 -2.80 -5.28
N TRP A 93 -11.89 -2.55 -4.03
CA TRP A 93 -12.79 -2.54 -2.86
C TRP A 93 -13.40 -1.16 -2.57
N THR A 94 -12.72 -0.10 -3.01
CA THR A 94 -13.13 1.29 -2.70
C THR A 94 -13.95 1.93 -3.81
N SER A 95 -14.15 1.25 -4.94
CA SER A 95 -14.86 1.76 -6.13
C SER A 95 -16.26 2.30 -5.85
N TYR A 96 -17.00 1.71 -4.92
CA TYR A 96 -18.36 2.12 -4.54
C TYR A 96 -18.43 3.07 -3.34
N TRP A 97 -17.28 3.46 -2.78
CA TRP A 97 -17.24 4.29 -1.58
C TRP A 97 -17.40 5.77 -1.94
N SER A 98 -17.99 6.52 -1.01
CA SER A 98 -17.99 7.98 -1.09
C SER A 98 -16.56 8.52 -0.99
N LEU A 99 -16.32 9.72 -1.52
CA LEU A 99 -15.03 10.40 -1.38
C LEU A 99 -14.63 10.57 0.10
N ALA A 100 -15.62 10.83 0.96
CA ALA A 100 -15.43 10.94 2.40
C ALA A 100 -14.97 9.61 3.04
N ASP A 101 -15.56 8.48 2.64
CA ASP A 101 -15.16 7.17 3.13
C ASP A 101 -13.76 6.78 2.66
N LYS A 102 -13.44 7.03 1.38
CA LYS A 102 -12.08 6.84 0.84
C LYS A 102 -11.09 7.67 1.66
N SER A 103 -11.35 8.97 1.82
CA SER A 103 -10.49 9.88 2.60
C SER A 103 -10.30 9.42 4.05
N ALA A 104 -11.37 9.04 4.73
CA ALA A 104 -11.32 8.53 6.10
C ALA A 104 -10.52 7.23 6.21
N PHE A 105 -10.64 6.34 5.23
CA PHE A 105 -9.87 5.08 5.18
C PHE A 105 -8.37 5.36 5.06
N TRP A 106 -7.97 6.17 4.07
CA TRP A 106 -6.57 6.52 3.85
C TRP A 106 -5.96 7.24 5.05
N SER A 107 -6.70 8.17 5.65
CA SER A 107 -6.31 8.83 6.90
C SER A 107 -6.07 7.83 8.03
N THR A 108 -6.97 6.86 8.17
CA THR A 108 -6.89 5.81 9.19
C THR A 108 -5.67 4.92 8.98
N LEU A 109 -5.42 4.48 7.74
CA LEU A 109 -4.23 3.71 7.39
C LEU A 109 -2.94 4.47 7.67
N ALA A 110 -2.89 5.77 7.33
CA ALA A 110 -1.74 6.63 7.58
C ALA A 110 -1.47 6.83 9.08
N MET A 111 -2.49 6.69 9.93
CA MET A 111 -2.41 6.88 11.38
C MET A 111 -2.24 5.58 12.17
N TRP A 112 -2.34 4.41 11.53
CA TRP A 112 -2.14 3.14 12.22
C TRP A 112 -0.69 2.98 12.68
N HIS A 113 -0.58 2.62 13.95
CA HIS A 113 0.64 2.48 14.72
C HIS A 113 0.65 1.11 15.35
N ASP A 114 1.72 0.35 15.11
CA ASP A 114 1.95 -0.96 15.73
C ASP A 114 0.82 -2.01 15.58
N ASN A 115 -0.26 -1.69 14.86
CA ASN A 115 -1.39 -2.57 14.65
C ASN A 115 -1.07 -3.63 13.59
N ILE A 116 -0.56 -3.20 12.44
CA ILE A 116 -0.24 -4.04 11.30
C ILE A 116 0.65 -3.27 10.32
N LYS A 117 1.52 -3.99 9.60
CA LYS A 117 2.36 -3.43 8.55
C LYS A 117 1.66 -3.57 7.19
N ILE A 118 1.48 -2.46 6.49
CA ILE A 118 0.76 -2.43 5.21
C ILE A 118 1.65 -1.84 4.11
N VAL A 119 1.68 -2.52 2.96
CA VAL A 119 2.21 -1.99 1.70
C VAL A 119 1.08 -1.94 0.68
N LEU A 120 0.78 -0.75 0.18
CA LEU A 120 -0.29 -0.52 -0.79
C LEU A 120 0.35 -0.37 -2.18
N VAL A 121 -0.16 -1.08 -3.18
CA VAL A 121 0.28 -0.94 -4.58
C VAL A 121 -0.91 -0.50 -5.40
N PHE A 122 -0.89 0.72 -5.96
CA PHE A 122 -2.08 1.32 -6.54
C PHE A 122 -1.78 2.19 -7.76
N THR A 123 -2.82 2.55 -8.51
CA THR A 123 -2.65 3.36 -9.72
C THR A 123 -2.52 4.83 -9.34
N ALA A 124 -1.54 5.53 -9.90
CA ALA A 124 -1.35 6.97 -9.71
C ALA A 124 -2.45 7.78 -10.44
N SER A 125 -3.67 7.73 -9.92
CA SER A 125 -4.83 8.46 -10.44
C SER A 125 -4.97 9.84 -9.81
N ASN A 126 -5.59 10.78 -10.53
CA ASN A 126 -5.84 12.13 -10.02
C ASN A 126 -6.72 12.12 -8.76
N GLU A 127 -7.73 11.24 -8.71
CA GLU A 127 -8.58 11.08 -7.52
C GLU A 127 -7.75 10.62 -6.33
N PHE A 128 -6.91 9.61 -6.51
CA PHE A 128 -6.05 9.10 -5.43
C PHE A 128 -5.14 10.22 -4.91
N GLN A 129 -4.47 10.95 -5.79
CA GLN A 129 -3.59 12.04 -5.42
C GLN A 129 -4.33 13.11 -4.61
N GLN A 130 -5.52 13.52 -5.05
CA GLN A 130 -6.32 14.54 -4.34
C GLN A 130 -6.69 14.10 -2.91
N ILE A 131 -7.05 12.82 -2.73
CA ILE A 131 -7.44 12.30 -1.43
C ILE A 131 -6.22 12.13 -0.51
N ASN A 132 -5.10 11.64 -1.06
CA ASN A 132 -4.00 11.12 -0.26
C ASN A 132 -2.90 12.13 0.08
N HIS A 133 -2.74 13.22 -0.67
CA HIS A 133 -1.66 14.20 -0.41
C HIS A 133 -1.65 14.79 1.01
N ASN A 134 -2.81 14.80 1.69
CA ASN A 134 -2.91 15.28 3.07
C ASN A 134 -2.40 14.24 4.10
N TYR A 135 -2.43 12.96 3.76
CA TYR A 135 -2.14 11.85 4.67
C TYR A 135 -0.83 11.14 4.34
N PHE A 136 -0.44 11.14 3.07
CA PHE A 136 0.78 10.58 2.55
C PHE A 136 1.52 11.60 1.68
N LYS A 137 2.84 11.63 1.82
CA LYS A 137 3.75 12.40 0.99
C LYS A 137 4.34 11.50 -0.10
N PRO A 138 4.17 11.85 -1.38
CA PRO A 138 4.83 11.14 -2.46
C PRO A 138 6.31 11.51 -2.52
N GLN A 139 7.13 10.52 -2.81
CA GLN A 139 8.55 10.66 -3.13
C GLN A 139 8.82 9.83 -4.39
N PRO A 140 9.27 10.45 -5.48
CA PRO A 140 9.68 9.69 -6.67
C PRO A 140 10.88 8.81 -6.33
N LEU A 141 10.94 7.62 -6.93
CA LEU A 141 12.12 6.77 -6.85
C LEU A 141 12.95 6.98 -8.11
N ASP A 142 14.13 7.56 -7.94
CA ASP A 142 15.01 7.92 -9.06
C ASP A 142 15.26 6.72 -9.98
N GLY A 143 15.21 6.95 -11.28
CA GLY A 143 15.40 5.90 -12.29
C GLY A 143 14.21 4.94 -12.48
N LEU A 144 13.11 5.10 -11.72
CA LEU A 144 11.89 4.29 -11.85
C LEU A 144 10.66 5.17 -12.14
N PHE A 145 9.70 4.64 -12.91
CA PHE A 145 8.42 5.31 -13.16
C PHE A 145 7.39 5.07 -12.04
N ILE A 146 7.87 4.96 -10.79
CA ILE A 146 7.06 4.70 -9.60
C ILE A 146 7.33 5.75 -8.52
N GLN A 147 6.36 5.92 -7.62
CA GLN A 147 6.45 6.80 -6.47
C GLN A 147 6.20 6.01 -5.19
N ILE A 148 6.99 6.24 -4.15
CA ILE A 148 6.70 5.77 -2.80
C ILE A 148 5.93 6.84 -2.03
N TRP A 149 4.91 6.43 -1.29
CA TRP A 149 4.03 7.27 -0.51
C TRP A 149 4.23 6.94 0.96
N ARG A 150 4.62 7.92 1.77
CA ARG A 150 4.90 7.73 3.21
C ARG A 150 3.94 8.56 4.05
N PRO A 151 3.49 8.09 5.22
CA PRO A 151 2.58 8.86 6.05
C PRO A 151 3.19 10.23 6.39
N THR A 152 2.41 11.31 6.29
CA THR A 152 2.89 12.68 6.53
C THR A 152 3.50 12.85 7.93
N ARG A 153 3.04 12.07 8.91
CA ARG A 153 3.52 12.09 10.30
C ARG A 153 4.75 11.21 10.56
N ALA A 154 5.26 10.51 9.53
CA ALA A 154 6.47 9.71 9.61
C ALA A 154 7.76 10.53 9.44
N GLU A 155 7.64 11.81 9.09
CA GLU A 155 8.75 12.78 8.98
C GLU A 155 9.04 13.50 10.31
#